data_AF-A0A1F8V8V5-F1
#
_entry.id   AF-A0A1F8V8V5-F1
#
_cell.length_a   1.000
_cell.length_b   1.000
_cell.length_c   1.000
_cell.angle_alpha   90.00
_cell.angle_beta   90.00
_cell.angle_gamma   90.00
#
_symmetry.space_group_name_H-M   'P 1'
#
loop_
_entity.id
_entity.type
_entity.pdbx_description
1 polymer ?
#
loop_
_entity_poly.entity_id
_entity_poly.type
_entity_poly.pdbx_seq_one_letter_code
_entity_poly.pdbx_strand_id
1 'polypeptide(L)' 'MKYTHIIWDFNGTILNDVDAGIKSINTLLARRQLPLLESVDAYKNIFTFPILDDISDLYF' A
#
# COMPACT_ATOMS: atom_id res chain seq x y z
N MET A 1 -25.77 -20.87 -15.00
CA MET A 1 -24.58 -21.29 -14.23
C MET A 1 -24.80 -20.96 -12.76
N LYS A 2 -24.39 -21.84 -11.83
CA LYS A 2 -24.48 -21.59 -10.39
C LYS A 2 -23.05 -21.52 -9.85
N TYR A 3 -22.64 -20.35 -9.34
CA TYR A 3 -21.34 -20.18 -8.70
C TYR A 3 -21.34 -20.90 -7.34
N THR A 4 -20.25 -21.60 -7.02
CA THR A 4 -20.11 -22.38 -5.78
C THR A 4 -19.13 -21.76 -4.80
N HIS A 5 -18.29 -20.84 -5.26
CA HIS A 5 -17.23 -20.22 -4.48
C HIS A 5 -17.13 -18.75 -4.83
N ILE A 6 -16.69 -17.96 -3.85
CA ILE A 6 -16.35 -16.55 -3.98
C ILE A 6 -14.96 -16.40 -3.38
N ILE A 7 -14.07 -15.72 -4.10
CA ILE A 7 -12.73 -15.37 -3.63
C ILE A 7 -12.69 -13.86 -3.51
N TRP A 8 -12.33 -13.36 -2.34
CA TRP A 8 -12.16 -11.94 -2.07
C TRP A 8 -10.71 -11.66 -1.71
N ASP A 9 -10.19 -10.58 -2.26
CA ASP A 9 -8.96 -9.97 -1.77
C ASP A 9 -9.23 -9.22 -0.46
N PHE A 10 -8.17 -8.85 0.25
CA PHE A 10 -8.28 -8.06 1.46
C PHE A 10 -8.35 -6.56 1.13
N ASN A 11 -7.25 -6.05 0.56
CA ASN A 11 -6.99 -4.62 0.42
C ASN A 11 -7.97 -3.99 -0.58
N GLY A 12 -8.65 -2.93 -0.16
CA GLY A 12 -9.69 -2.27 -0.95
C GLY A 12 -10.93 -3.13 -1.30
N THR A 13 -11.00 -4.39 -0.86
CA THR A 13 -12.13 -5.31 -1.15
C THR A 13 -12.95 -5.59 0.11
N ILE A 14 -12.37 -6.21 1.14
CA ILE A 14 -13.05 -6.42 2.42
C ILE A 14 -12.66 -5.39 3.47
N LEU A 15 -11.51 -4.72 3.28
CA LEU A 15 -10.96 -3.74 4.19
C LEU A 15 -10.51 -2.50 3.44
N ASN A 16 -10.92 -1.32 3.93
CA ASN A 16 -10.30 -0.07 3.52
C ASN A 16 -9.03 0.16 4.34
N ASP A 17 -7.90 -0.29 3.78
CA ASP A 17 -6.60 -0.37 4.44
C ASP A 17 -5.65 0.79 4.07
N VAL A 18 -6.11 1.76 3.28
CA VAL A 18 -5.31 2.88 2.75
C VAL A 18 -4.50 3.59 3.84
N ASP A 19 -5.15 3.95 4.95
CA ASP A 19 -4.49 4.65 6.06
C ASP A 19 -3.44 3.77 6.76
N ALA A 20 -3.69 2.46 6.84
CA ALA A 20 -2.74 1.51 7.43
C ALA A 20 -1.51 1.33 6.54
N GLY A 21 -1.70 1.27 5.22
CA GLY A 21 -0.62 1.26 4.23
C GLY A 21 0.27 2.50 4.34
N ILE A 22 -0.33 3.69 4.31
CA ILE A 22 0.39 4.98 4.44
C ILE A 22 1.20 5.03 5.73
N LYS A 23 0.60 4.68 6.88
CA LYS A 23 1.29 4.66 8.17
C LYS A 23 2.47 3.70 8.18
N SER A 24 2.31 2.54 7.55
CA SER A 24 3.37 1.53 7.48
C SER A 24 4.56 2.03 6.66
N ILE A 25 4.31 2.61 5.48
CA ILE A 25 5.35 3.19 4.63
C ILE A 25 6.02 4.38 5.32
N ASN A 26 5.25 5.32 5.88
CA ASN A 26 5.81 6.49 6.57
C ASN A 26 6.64 6.09 7.81
N THR A 27 6.31 4.99 8.48
CA THR A 27 7.15 4.43 9.55
C THR A 27 8.52 3.99 9.03
N LEU A 28 8.58 3.38 7.84
CA LEU A 28 9.84 2.94 7.23
C LEU A 28 10.68 4.12 6.72
N LEU A 29 10.04 5.13 6.12
CA LEU A 29 10.67 6.35 5.62
C LEU A 29 11.24 7.20 6.77
N ALA A 30 10.45 7.42 7.84
CA ALA A 30 10.86 8.19 9.01
C ALA A 30 12.11 7.61 9.67
N ARG A 31 12.21 6.28 9.81
CA ARG A 31 13.39 5.59 10.37
C ARG A 31 14.68 5.87 9.59
N ARG A 32 14.58 6.26 8.33
CA ARG A 32 15.71 6.56 7.43
C ARG A 32 15.86 8.05 7.13
N GLN A 33 15.07 8.91 7.78
CA GLN A 33 15.06 10.36 7.56
C GLN A 33 14.72 10.74 6.10
N LEU A 34 13.85 9.95 5.46
CA LEU A 34 13.36 10.21 4.11
C LEU A 34 12.04 10.99 4.14
N PRO A 35 11.70 11.72 3.05
CA PRO A 35 10.42 12.39 2.92
C PRO A 35 9.25 11.43 3.14
N LEU A 36 8.22 11.87 3.85
CA LEU A 36 7.03 11.08 4.11
C LEU A 36 6.02 11.27 2.98
N LEU A 37 5.14 10.28 2.77
CA LEU A 37 3.97 10.43 1.92
C LEU A 37 2.99 11.40 2.58
N GLU A 38 2.64 12.46 1.85
CA GLU A 38 1.80 13.56 2.36
C GLU A 38 0.31 13.39 2.02
N SER A 39 -0.04 12.45 1.14
CA SER A 39 -1.42 12.25 0.70
C SER A 39 -1.73 10.81 0.28
N VAL A 40 -3.02 10.50 0.23
CA VAL A 40 -3.53 9.24 -0.33
C VAL A 40 -3.16 9.12 -1.82
N ASP A 41 -3.14 10.23 -2.56
CA ASP A 41 -2.77 10.21 -3.97
C ASP A 41 -1.28 9.89 -4.16
N ALA A 42 -0.40 10.41 -3.31
CA ALA A 42 1.02 10.05 -3.31
C ALA A 42 1.20 8.55 -3.06
N TYR A 43 0.46 7.99 -2.11
CA TYR A 43 0.46 6.55 -1.84
C TYR A 43 -0.03 5.72 -3.04
N LYS A 44 -1.17 6.10 -3.64
CA LYS A 44 -1.73 5.39 -4.80
C LYS A 44 -0.84 5.42 -6.04
N ASN A 45 -0.01 6.45 -6.19
CA ASN A 45 0.88 6.58 -7.35
C ASN A 45 2.10 5.65 -7.28
N ILE A 46 2.52 5.23 -6.09
CA ILE A 46 3.65 4.33 -5.88
C ILE A 46 3.20 2.89 -5.57
N PHE A 47 1.92 2.71 -5.21
CA PHE A 47 1.40 1.43 -4.78
C PHE A 47 1.41 0.42 -5.92
N THR A 48 2.16 -0.66 -5.75
CA THR A 48 2.25 -1.78 -6.68
C THR A 48 2.41 -3.11 -5.93
N PHE A 49 2.45 -4.19 -6.70
CA PHE A 49 2.69 -5.53 -6.17
C PHE A 49 3.76 -6.21 -7.02
N PRO A 50 4.71 -6.94 -6.38
CA PRO A 50 4.86 -7.13 -4.94
C PRO A 50 5.31 -5.84 -4.22
N ILE A 51 4.91 -5.67 -2.95
CA ILE A 51 5.21 -4.49 -2.10
C ILE A 51 6.72 -4.14 -2.05
N LEU A 52 7.59 -5.12 -2.32
CA LEU A 52 9.03 -4.89 -2.39
C LEU A 52 9.41 -3.88 -3.48
N ASP A 53 8.67 -3.87 -4.59
CA ASP A 53 8.92 -2.99 -5.72
C ASP A 53 8.59 -1.54 -5.32
N ASP A 54 7.43 -1.28 -4.69
CA ASP A 54 7.03 0.04 -4.14
C ASP A 54 8.10 0.61 -3.20
N ILE A 55 8.59 -0.25 -2.29
CA ILE A 55 9.52 0.15 -1.25
C ILE A 55 10.89 0.47 -1.87
N SER A 56 11.29 -0.25 -2.92
CA SER A 56 12.56 -0.03 -3.59
C SER A 56 12.56 1.34 -4.29
N ASP A 57 11.50 1.68 -5.02
CA ASP A 57 11.36 2.98 -5.70
C ASP A 57 11.36 4.19 -4.75
N LEU A 58 11.01 3.98 -3.47
CA LEU A 58 11.08 5.02 -2.44
C LEU A 58 12.48 5.24 -1.86
N TYR A 59 13.42 4.31 -2.10
CA TYR A 59 14.78 4.39 -1.57
C TYR A 59 15.83 4.85 -2.60
N PHE A 60 15.48 4.94 -3.89
CA PHE A 60 16.34 5.35 -4.98
C PHE A 60 15.85 6.65 -5.63
#